data_AF-A0AAV2MYJ2-F1
#
_entry.id   AF-A0AAV2MYJ2-F1
#
_cell.length_a   1.000
_cell.length_b   1.000
_cell.length_c   1.000
_cell.angle_alpha   90.00
_cell.angle_beta   90.00
_cell.angle_gamma   90.00
#
_symmetry.space_group_name_H-M   'P 1'
#
loop_
_entity.id
_entity.type
_entity.pdbx_description
1 polymer ?
#
loop_
_entity_poly.entity_id
_entity_poly.type
_entity_poly.pdbx_seq_one_letter_code
_entity_poly.pdbx_strand_id
1 'polypeptide(L)'
;MDPFYVILFTRQQIDYLLLLPANGEVFLHLDATKRVVAKALNSRGPVMYYALTIPVSKKFGSLPVAEFISSVHSVLHIAYFLSTFTTAIRKRTSRELVVNKIEVDFSIALIQAVLKSFNNMNLSKYLEETYKLRSESVSSIPNFTIVHVCSTHILRTVKRKGKELLKDRRFLCAAQYLITKLIHTTNLTEAQAIFKCGITIFESRFVSDELEKQLHRLSDMNAPSEIDCYMEKIPEEIIDDDYLDSEKKLRHGSPFYRYFNEIFITQRPT
;
A
#
# COMPACT_ATOMS: atom_id res chain seq x y z
N MET A 1 7.12 -21.38 23.20
CA MET A 1 6.44 -22.12 22.11
C MET A 1 6.75 -21.39 20.82
N ASP A 2 7.17 -22.14 19.81
CA ASP A 2 7.47 -21.61 18.50
C ASP A 2 6.17 -21.29 17.75
N PRO A 3 6.17 -20.24 16.92
CA PRO A 3 4.99 -19.87 16.15
C PRO A 3 4.69 -20.91 15.08
N PHE A 4 3.41 -21.27 14.92
CA PHE A 4 2.97 -22.15 13.86
C PHE A 4 3.00 -21.41 12.52
N TYR A 5 3.65 -22.01 11.52
CA TYR A 5 3.54 -21.54 10.16
C TYR A 5 3.77 -22.66 9.13
N VAL A 6 3.20 -22.48 7.94
CA VAL A 6 3.36 -23.35 6.78
C VAL A 6 3.57 -22.48 5.55
N ILE A 7 4.61 -22.78 4.77
CA ILE A 7 4.88 -22.14 3.48
C ILE A 7 4.53 -23.14 2.38
N LEU A 8 3.71 -22.73 1.42
CA LEU A 8 3.24 -23.57 0.34
C LEU A 8 3.56 -22.90 -0.99
N PHE A 9 4.29 -23.61 -1.85
CA PHE A 9 4.41 -23.31 -3.27
C PHE A 9 4.90 -24.56 -3.99
N THR A 10 4.55 -24.67 -5.26
CA THR A 10 4.93 -25.77 -6.12
C THR A 10 5.96 -25.30 -7.13
N ARG A 11 6.64 -26.27 -7.74
CA ARG A 11 7.51 -26.00 -8.88
C ARG A 11 6.76 -25.35 -10.04
N GLN A 12 5.55 -25.85 -10.34
CA GLN A 12 4.75 -25.35 -11.46
C GLN A 12 4.37 -23.87 -11.29
N GLN A 13 4.05 -23.44 -10.07
CA GLN A 13 3.78 -22.02 -9.77
C GLN A 13 4.99 -21.12 -10.05
N ILE A 14 6.19 -21.57 -9.70
CA ILE A 14 7.43 -20.84 -10.02
C ILE A 14 7.65 -20.81 -11.54
N ASP A 15 7.45 -21.94 -12.22
CA ASP A 15 7.62 -22.02 -13.67
C ASP A 15 6.66 -21.06 -14.40
N TYR A 16 5.40 -20.94 -13.97
CA TYR A 16 4.46 -19.95 -14.50
C TYR A 16 4.94 -18.51 -14.32
N LEU A 17 5.43 -18.17 -13.12
CA LEU A 17 5.98 -16.84 -12.84
C LEU A 17 7.18 -16.52 -13.75
N LEU A 18 8.02 -17.51 -14.05
CA LEU A 18 9.20 -17.34 -14.91
C LEU A 18 8.87 -17.20 -16.40
N LEU A 19 7.68 -17.62 -16.84
CA LEU A 19 7.20 -17.46 -18.21
C LEU A 19 6.65 -16.05 -18.50
N LEU A 20 6.16 -15.33 -17.48
CA LEU A 20 5.60 -13.99 -17.64
C LEU A 20 6.54 -12.95 -18.26
N PRO A 21 7.83 -12.84 -17.86
CA PRO A 21 8.70 -11.77 -18.34
C PRO A 21 9.21 -12.02 -19.77
N ALA A 22 8.72 -13.04 -20.47
CA ALA A 22 8.86 -13.12 -21.92
C ALA A 22 8.00 -12.05 -22.63
N ASN A 23 6.96 -11.51 -21.96
CA ASN A 23 5.95 -10.63 -22.55
C ASN A 23 5.68 -9.31 -21.79
N GLY A 24 6.39 -8.98 -20.69
CA GLY A 24 6.14 -7.73 -19.98
C GLY A 24 6.64 -7.63 -18.54
N GLU A 25 6.12 -6.64 -17.82
CA GLU A 25 6.38 -6.38 -16.40
C GLU A 25 5.71 -7.41 -15.50
N VAL A 26 6.37 -7.78 -14.39
CA VAL A 26 5.85 -8.72 -13.39
C VAL A 26 5.23 -7.96 -12.24
N PHE A 27 3.92 -8.11 -12.09
CA PHE A 27 3.15 -7.55 -10.99
C PHE A 27 2.62 -8.66 -10.09
N LEU A 28 2.77 -8.50 -8.79
CA LEU A 28 2.22 -9.43 -7.80
C LEU A 28 1.33 -8.70 -6.80
N HIS A 29 0.35 -9.39 -6.25
CA HIS A 29 -0.44 -8.92 -5.10
C HIS A 29 -0.16 -9.83 -3.91
N LEU A 30 0.07 -9.24 -2.73
CA LEU A 30 0.19 -9.95 -1.47
C LEU A 30 -0.91 -9.47 -0.52
N ASP A 31 -1.83 -10.38 -0.22
CA ASP A 31 -2.98 -10.14 0.66
C ASP A 31 -2.93 -11.08 1.87
N ALA A 32 -3.54 -10.66 2.98
CA ALA A 32 -3.61 -11.42 4.22
C ALA A 32 -5.05 -11.50 4.77
N THR A 33 -5.66 -12.68 4.69
CA THR A 33 -6.98 -12.93 5.24
C THR A 33 -6.90 -13.54 6.64
N LYS A 34 -7.61 -12.95 7.60
CA LYS A 34 -7.72 -13.45 8.99
C LYS A 34 -8.79 -14.55 9.11
N ARG A 35 -8.65 -15.37 10.15
CA ARG A 35 -9.66 -16.33 10.63
C ARG A 35 -9.98 -17.47 9.65
N VAL A 36 -8.97 -17.95 8.92
CA VAL A 36 -9.15 -19.10 8.01
C VAL A 36 -9.44 -20.40 8.78
N VAL A 37 -8.97 -20.49 10.03
CA VAL A 37 -9.28 -21.60 10.94
C VAL A 37 -9.66 -21.04 12.31
N ALA A 38 -10.69 -21.61 12.95
CA ALA A 38 -10.99 -21.36 14.36
C ALA A 38 -9.78 -21.80 15.19
N LYS A 39 -9.16 -20.87 15.93
CA LYS A 39 -7.95 -21.00 16.78
C LYS A 39 -7.27 -22.39 16.71
N ALA A 40 -6.10 -22.47 16.08
CA ALA A 40 -5.27 -23.65 16.18
C ALA A 40 -4.99 -23.97 17.66
N LEU A 41 -4.93 -25.26 18.01
CA LEU A 41 -4.58 -25.69 19.37
C LEU A 41 -3.32 -24.96 19.82
N ASN A 42 -3.41 -24.24 20.94
CA ASN A 42 -2.32 -23.49 21.57
C ASN A 42 -1.84 -22.22 20.84
N SER A 43 -2.59 -21.65 19.88
CA SER A 43 -2.22 -20.37 19.26
C SER A 43 -2.66 -19.15 20.09
N ARG A 44 -1.77 -18.14 20.23
CA ARG A 44 -2.09 -16.86 20.91
C ARG A 44 -3.00 -15.94 20.08
N GLY A 45 -3.17 -16.21 18.78
CA GLY A 45 -3.95 -15.39 17.86
C GLY A 45 -4.64 -16.21 16.76
N PRO A 46 -5.49 -15.58 15.94
CA PRO A 46 -6.12 -16.24 14.80
C PRO A 46 -5.06 -16.69 13.78
N VAL A 47 -5.30 -17.84 13.15
CA VAL A 47 -4.49 -18.26 12.00
C VAL A 47 -4.87 -17.40 10.79
N MET A 48 -3.85 -16.82 10.16
CA MET A 48 -3.94 -16.00 8.96
C MET A 48 -3.46 -16.80 7.77
N TYR A 49 -4.09 -16.53 6.63
CA TYR A 49 -3.69 -17.01 5.31
C TYR A 49 -3.20 -15.83 4.49
N TYR A 50 -2.01 -15.96 3.93
CA TYR A 50 -1.38 -14.99 3.07
C TYR A 50 -1.24 -15.60 1.69
N ALA A 51 -1.60 -14.85 0.66
CA ALA A 51 -1.47 -15.28 -0.73
C ALA A 51 -0.65 -14.27 -1.51
N LEU A 52 0.46 -14.71 -2.09
CA LEU A 52 1.18 -13.99 -3.12
C LEU A 52 0.66 -14.48 -4.48
N THR A 53 0.10 -13.56 -5.26
CA THR A 53 -0.65 -13.91 -6.48
C THR A 53 -0.20 -13.06 -7.67
N ILE A 54 -0.37 -13.60 -8.88
CA ILE A 54 -0.28 -12.87 -10.13
C ILE A 54 -1.70 -12.44 -10.54
N PRO A 55 -1.96 -11.17 -10.84
CA PRO A 55 -3.22 -10.75 -11.44
C PRO A 55 -3.27 -11.25 -12.91
N VAL A 56 -4.27 -12.06 -13.25
CA VAL A 56 -4.41 -12.60 -14.62
C VAL A 56 -5.39 -11.75 -15.43
N SER A 57 -6.64 -11.65 -14.98
CA SER A 57 -7.65 -10.75 -15.55
C SER A 57 -8.88 -10.66 -14.65
N LYS A 58 -9.77 -9.67 -14.88
CA LYS A 58 -11.07 -9.62 -14.19
C LYS A 58 -11.91 -10.90 -14.38
N LYS A 59 -11.73 -11.63 -15.49
CA LYS A 59 -12.49 -12.84 -15.82
C LYS A 59 -11.92 -14.10 -15.14
N PHE A 60 -10.61 -14.20 -15.02
CA PHE A 60 -9.92 -15.39 -14.53
C PHE A 60 -9.38 -15.24 -13.10
N GLY A 61 -9.50 -14.05 -12.51
CA GLY A 61 -9.04 -13.76 -11.16
C GLY A 61 -7.52 -13.66 -11.07
N SER A 62 -6.99 -14.13 -9.94
CA SER A 62 -5.57 -14.12 -9.60
C SER A 62 -5.04 -15.54 -9.44
N LEU A 63 -3.81 -15.79 -9.91
CA LEU A 63 -3.14 -17.08 -9.77
C LEU A 63 -2.20 -17.04 -8.55
N PRO A 64 -2.40 -17.87 -7.51
CA PRO A 64 -1.46 -17.94 -6.40
C PRO A 64 -0.13 -18.54 -6.86
N VAL A 65 0.97 -17.85 -6.56
CA VAL A 65 2.35 -18.33 -6.79
C VAL A 65 3.02 -18.82 -5.53
N ALA A 66 2.60 -18.32 -4.37
CA ALA A 66 3.03 -18.80 -3.08
C ALA A 66 1.99 -18.44 -2.03
N GLU A 67 1.86 -19.30 -1.02
CA GLU A 67 0.91 -19.15 0.06
C GLU A 67 1.62 -19.37 1.39
N PHE A 68 1.14 -18.70 2.42
CA PHE A 68 1.68 -18.78 3.76
C PHE A 68 0.56 -18.82 4.78
N ILE A 69 0.59 -19.78 5.68
CA ILE A 69 -0.35 -19.92 6.79
C ILE A 69 0.43 -19.64 8.05
N SER A 70 -0.02 -18.74 8.91
CA SER A 70 0.70 -18.44 10.15
C SER A 70 -0.21 -18.01 11.29
N SER A 71 0.17 -18.41 12.51
CA SER A 71 -0.41 -17.88 13.75
C SER A 71 0.20 -16.54 14.17
N VAL A 72 1.16 -15.98 13.42
CA VAL A 72 1.86 -14.72 13.74
C VAL A 72 1.82 -13.77 12.53
N HIS A 73 1.51 -12.50 12.80
CA HIS A 73 1.65 -11.39 11.85
C HIS A 73 2.86 -10.55 12.25
N SER A 74 4.03 -10.82 11.65
CA SER A 74 5.25 -10.06 11.95
C SER A 74 6.14 -9.95 10.72
N VAL A 75 6.90 -8.86 10.65
CA VAL A 75 7.87 -8.60 9.57
C VAL A 75 8.82 -9.78 9.40
N LEU A 76 9.33 -10.35 10.50
CA LEU A 76 10.29 -11.44 10.47
C LEU A 76 9.75 -12.68 9.73
N HIS A 77 8.55 -13.14 10.10
CA HIS A 77 7.97 -14.37 9.57
C HIS A 77 7.49 -14.20 8.13
N ILE A 78 6.88 -13.05 7.82
CA ILE A 78 6.44 -12.74 6.45
C ILE A 78 7.67 -12.58 5.54
N ALA A 79 8.73 -11.91 5.99
CA ALA A 79 9.97 -11.80 5.22
C ALA A 79 10.64 -13.17 5.02
N TYR A 80 10.63 -14.04 6.03
CA TYR A 80 11.14 -15.41 5.89
C TYR A 80 10.38 -16.19 4.81
N PHE A 81 9.04 -16.09 4.78
CA PHE A 81 8.21 -16.65 3.71
C PHE A 81 8.62 -16.14 2.32
N LEU A 82 8.66 -14.83 2.13
CA LEU A 82 8.99 -14.22 0.83
C LEU A 82 10.45 -14.49 0.42
N SER A 83 11.39 -14.52 1.37
CA SER A 83 12.79 -14.87 1.12
C SER A 83 12.96 -16.34 0.75
N THR A 84 12.16 -17.25 1.33
CA THR A 84 12.14 -18.66 0.95
C THR A 84 11.67 -18.82 -0.50
N PHE A 85 10.60 -18.13 -0.88
CA PHE A 85 10.07 -18.13 -2.24
C PHE A 85 11.06 -17.56 -3.26
N THR A 86 11.63 -16.38 -3.00
CA THR A 86 12.63 -15.76 -3.90
C THR A 86 13.90 -16.61 -4.02
N THR A 87 14.33 -17.28 -2.95
CA THR A 87 15.44 -18.25 -3.00
C THR A 87 15.09 -19.44 -3.89
N ALA A 88 13.86 -19.95 -3.84
CA ALA A 88 13.42 -21.03 -4.72
C ALA A 88 13.43 -20.62 -6.20
N ILE A 89 13.04 -19.38 -6.51
CA ILE A 89 13.13 -18.81 -7.87
C ILE A 89 14.59 -18.75 -8.35
N ARG A 90 15.50 -18.20 -7.53
CA ARG A 90 16.94 -18.10 -7.85
C ARG A 90 17.61 -19.46 -8.07
N LYS A 91 17.12 -20.51 -7.41
CA LYS A 91 17.59 -21.89 -7.65
C LYS A 91 17.10 -22.49 -8.97
N ARG A 92 16.03 -21.93 -9.55
CA ARG A 92 15.41 -22.45 -10.79
C ARG A 92 15.96 -21.82 -12.05
N THR A 93 16.44 -20.58 -11.98
CA THR A 93 16.94 -19.86 -13.15
C THR A 93 18.17 -19.01 -12.79
N SER A 94 19.09 -18.90 -13.74
CA SER A 94 20.19 -17.93 -13.69
C SER A 94 19.74 -16.52 -14.13
N ARG A 95 18.56 -16.39 -14.76
CA ARG A 95 17.98 -15.09 -15.11
C ARG A 95 17.50 -14.40 -13.85
N GLU A 96 17.87 -13.13 -13.70
CA GLU A 96 17.27 -12.29 -12.67
C GLU A 96 15.79 -12.06 -12.98
N LEU A 97 14.90 -12.62 -12.16
CA LEU A 97 13.49 -12.27 -12.19
C LEU A 97 13.34 -10.93 -11.47
N VAL A 98 13.10 -9.88 -12.24
CA VAL A 98 12.74 -8.57 -11.70
C VAL A 98 11.24 -8.53 -11.48
N VAL A 99 10.81 -8.47 -10.22
CA VAL A 99 9.42 -8.15 -9.89
C VAL A 99 9.30 -6.63 -9.91
N ASN A 100 8.54 -6.09 -10.87
CA ASN A 100 8.40 -4.65 -11.07
C ASN A 100 7.57 -4.00 -9.96
N LYS A 101 6.46 -4.62 -9.59
CA LYS A 101 5.52 -4.10 -8.60
C LYS A 101 4.99 -5.21 -7.69
N ILE A 102 4.88 -4.91 -6.40
CA ILE A 102 4.08 -5.70 -5.46
C ILE A 102 3.05 -4.79 -4.82
N GLU A 103 1.77 -5.12 -5.01
CA GLU A 103 0.67 -4.50 -4.29
C GLU A 103 0.43 -5.22 -2.97
N VAL A 104 0.30 -4.46 -1.88
CA VAL A 104 0.05 -4.97 -0.53
C VAL A 104 -1.07 -4.20 0.14
N ASP A 105 -1.70 -4.79 1.14
CA ASP A 105 -2.59 -4.03 2.02
C ASP A 105 -1.83 -2.95 2.79
N PHE A 106 -2.58 -2.03 3.41
CA PHE A 106 -2.01 -1.00 4.26
C PHE A 106 -1.56 -1.54 5.63
N SER A 107 -0.70 -2.56 5.60
CA SER A 107 -0.04 -3.18 6.75
C SER A 107 1.46 -2.91 6.69
N ILE A 108 1.97 -2.22 7.72
CA ILE A 108 3.41 -1.99 7.88
C ILE A 108 4.21 -3.30 7.90
N ALA A 109 3.63 -4.37 8.45
CA ALA A 109 4.30 -5.67 8.49
C ALA A 109 4.49 -6.25 7.08
N LEU A 110 3.46 -6.16 6.22
CA LEU A 110 3.54 -6.59 4.81
C LEU A 110 4.49 -5.70 4.01
N ILE A 111 4.35 -4.38 4.13
CA ILE A 111 5.22 -3.40 3.44
C ILE A 111 6.68 -3.65 3.78
N GLN A 112 7.04 -3.73 5.07
CA GLN A 112 8.42 -3.96 5.47
C GLN A 112 8.94 -5.33 5.08
N ALA A 113 8.11 -6.38 5.15
CA ALA A 113 8.52 -7.71 4.73
C ALA A 113 8.85 -7.77 3.23
N VAL A 114 8.02 -7.15 2.38
CA VAL A 114 8.28 -7.04 0.95
C VAL A 114 9.57 -6.27 0.68
N LEU A 115 9.75 -5.11 1.30
CA LEU A 115 10.97 -4.31 1.13
C LEU A 115 12.23 -5.08 1.56
N LYS A 116 12.15 -5.84 2.66
CA LYS A 116 13.26 -6.66 3.13
C LYS A 116 13.59 -7.80 2.17
N SER A 117 12.58 -8.50 1.66
CA SER A 117 12.77 -9.70 0.85
C SER A 117 13.07 -9.43 -0.62
N PHE A 118 12.50 -8.37 -1.20
CA PHE A 118 12.69 -8.05 -2.62
C PHE A 118 13.73 -6.96 -2.86
N ASN A 119 13.82 -5.96 -1.98
CA ASN A 119 14.70 -4.80 -2.19
C ASN A 119 15.93 -4.80 -1.26
N ASN A 120 15.98 -5.66 -0.25
CA ASN A 120 16.99 -5.62 0.82
C ASN A 120 17.06 -4.22 1.49
N MET A 121 15.89 -3.62 1.73
CA MET A 121 15.74 -2.29 2.33
C MET A 121 14.71 -2.27 3.45
N ASN A 122 14.81 -1.28 4.33
CA ASN A 122 13.73 -0.92 5.26
C ASN A 122 12.86 0.22 4.66
N LEU A 123 11.74 0.53 5.32
CA LEU A 123 10.80 1.55 4.85
C LEU A 123 11.44 2.94 4.76
N SER A 124 12.24 3.35 5.75
CA SER A 124 12.90 4.66 5.74
C SER A 124 13.79 4.84 4.50
N LYS A 125 14.67 3.87 4.24
CA LYS A 125 15.55 3.89 3.08
C LYS A 125 14.75 3.88 1.77
N TYR A 126 13.70 3.07 1.68
CA TYR A 126 12.84 3.04 0.50
C TYR A 126 12.17 4.40 0.22
N LEU A 127 11.66 5.09 1.25
CA LEU A 127 11.07 6.42 1.11
C LEU A 127 12.12 7.47 0.70
N GLU A 128 13.35 7.37 1.18
CA GLU A 128 14.46 8.25 0.75
C GLU A 128 14.81 8.04 -0.72
N GLU A 129 15.02 6.79 -1.14
CA GLU A 129 15.37 6.46 -2.53
C GLU A 129 14.23 6.87 -3.48
N THR A 130 12.99 6.53 -3.16
CA THR A 130 11.83 6.90 -4.00
C THR A 130 11.59 8.41 -4.06
N TYR A 131 11.90 9.15 -2.99
CA TYR A 131 11.83 10.60 -3.01
C TYR A 131 12.88 11.19 -3.95
N LYS A 132 14.16 10.77 -3.83
CA LYS A 132 15.24 11.23 -4.72
C LYS A 132 14.90 11.02 -6.19
N LEU A 133 14.34 9.86 -6.54
CA LEU A 133 13.90 9.57 -7.92
C LEU A 133 12.83 10.54 -8.45
N ARG A 134 12.03 11.13 -7.56
CA ARG A 134 10.93 12.04 -7.93
C ARG A 134 11.31 13.51 -7.80
N SER A 135 12.28 13.84 -6.95
CA SER A 135 12.73 15.21 -6.69
C SER A 135 13.97 15.60 -7.49
N GLU A 136 14.81 14.64 -7.87
CA GLU A 136 16.08 14.87 -8.56
C GLU A 136 16.02 14.32 -9.99
N SER A 137 16.76 14.94 -10.91
CA SER A 137 16.97 14.40 -12.25
C SER A 137 17.97 13.23 -12.17
N VAL A 138 17.47 12.05 -11.81
CA VAL A 138 18.30 10.85 -11.69
C VAL A 138 18.55 10.26 -13.08
N SER A 139 19.81 9.95 -13.40
CA SER A 139 20.24 9.46 -14.72
C SER A 139 19.84 8.01 -15.01
N SER A 140 19.45 7.24 -13.98
CA SER A 140 19.02 5.85 -14.13
C SER A 140 17.89 5.51 -13.16
N ILE A 141 16.86 4.83 -13.67
CA ILE A 141 15.79 4.25 -12.84
C ILE A 141 16.36 3.03 -12.10
N PRO A 142 16.32 2.98 -10.77
CA PRO A 142 16.89 1.88 -10.02
C PRO A 142 16.07 0.60 -10.21
N ASN A 143 16.81 -0.51 -10.24
CA ASN A 143 16.26 -1.85 -10.41
C ASN A 143 15.80 -2.44 -9.07
N PHE A 144 14.73 -1.89 -8.49
CA PHE A 144 14.09 -2.46 -7.30
C PHE A 144 12.57 -2.56 -7.48
N THR A 145 11.96 -3.47 -6.72
CA THR A 145 10.50 -3.69 -6.74
C THR A 145 9.75 -2.51 -6.13
N ILE A 146 8.82 -1.92 -6.87
CA ILE A 146 7.96 -0.85 -6.35
C ILE A 146 6.87 -1.47 -5.47
N VAL A 147 6.79 -1.04 -4.21
CA VAL A 147 5.72 -1.42 -3.29
C VAL A 147 4.57 -0.44 -3.43
N HIS A 148 3.40 -0.94 -3.83
CA HIS A 148 2.15 -0.18 -3.86
C HIS A 148 1.27 -0.60 -2.70
N VAL A 149 0.67 0.36 -2.04
CA VAL A 149 -0.42 0.10 -1.11
C VAL A 149 -1.72 0.02 -1.91
N CYS A 150 -2.53 -1.00 -1.64
CA CYS A 150 -3.82 -1.19 -2.29
C CYS A 150 -4.71 0.04 -2.10
N SER A 151 -5.09 0.67 -3.21
CA SER A 151 -5.89 1.90 -3.23
C SER A 151 -7.25 1.69 -2.56
N THR A 152 -7.85 0.52 -2.73
CA THR A 152 -9.11 0.13 -2.11
C THR A 152 -9.01 0.17 -0.58
N HIS A 153 -7.93 -0.35 0.01
CA HIS A 153 -7.72 -0.33 1.46
C HIS A 153 -7.49 1.10 1.99
N ILE A 154 -6.77 1.94 1.24
CA ILE A 154 -6.62 3.36 1.57
C ILE A 154 -7.98 4.07 1.56
N LEU A 155 -8.73 3.95 0.47
CA LEU A 155 -10.01 4.66 0.30
C LEU A 155 -11.06 4.19 1.32
N ARG A 156 -11.07 2.90 1.68
CA ARG A 156 -11.90 2.37 2.77
C ARG A 156 -11.51 2.99 4.12
N THR A 157 -10.22 3.12 4.40
CA THR A 157 -9.72 3.76 5.63
C THR A 157 -10.13 5.23 5.71
N VAL A 158 -9.96 5.97 4.62
CA VAL A 158 -10.39 7.38 4.50
C VAL A 158 -11.89 7.51 4.73
N LYS A 159 -12.70 6.62 4.14
CA LYS A 159 -14.16 6.63 4.35
C LYS A 159 -14.54 6.34 5.80
N ARG A 160 -13.91 5.36 6.45
CA ARG A 160 -14.17 4.99 7.85
C ARG A 160 -13.84 6.17 8.78
N LYS A 161 -12.59 6.65 8.73
CA LYS A 161 -12.13 7.78 9.56
C LYS A 161 -12.84 9.08 9.22
N GLY A 162 -13.11 9.30 7.94
CA GLY A 162 -13.87 10.45 7.46
C GLY A 162 -15.29 10.47 8.02
N LYS A 163 -15.99 9.35 8.16
CA LYS A 163 -17.32 9.33 8.81
C LYS A 163 -17.28 9.68 10.30
N GLU A 164 -16.19 9.34 10.98
CA GLU A 164 -15.99 9.67 12.41
C GLU A 164 -15.72 11.18 12.59
N LEU A 165 -14.96 11.78 11.67
CA LEU A 165 -14.45 13.15 11.78
C LEU A 165 -15.28 14.20 11.01
N LEU A 166 -15.83 13.83 9.86
CA LEU A 166 -16.53 14.70 8.92
C LEU A 166 -18.02 14.35 8.91
N LYS A 167 -18.83 15.23 9.49
CA LYS A 167 -20.30 15.05 9.54
C LYS A 167 -20.98 15.34 8.20
N ASP A 168 -20.40 16.25 7.40
CA ASP A 168 -20.95 16.63 6.10
C ASP A 168 -20.41 15.72 4.98
N ARG A 169 -21.34 15.11 4.25
CA ARG A 169 -21.07 14.18 3.14
C ARG A 169 -20.22 14.80 2.04
N ARG A 170 -20.35 16.11 1.79
CA ARG A 170 -19.57 16.82 0.75
C ARG A 170 -18.07 16.77 1.05
N PHE A 171 -17.70 17.02 2.30
CA PHE A 171 -16.31 16.96 2.75
C PHE A 171 -15.77 15.53 2.79
N LEU A 172 -16.61 14.54 3.12
CA LEU A 172 -16.25 13.13 3.02
C LEU A 172 -15.94 12.74 1.57
N CYS A 173 -16.79 13.13 0.63
CA CYS A 173 -16.56 12.91 -0.80
C CYS A 173 -15.28 13.64 -1.27
N ALA A 174 -15.08 14.90 -0.88
CA ALA A 174 -13.88 15.66 -1.19
C ALA A 174 -12.61 14.97 -0.68
N ALA A 175 -12.62 14.42 0.54
CA ALA A 175 -11.50 13.65 1.09
C ALA A 175 -11.19 12.40 0.24
N GLN A 176 -12.21 11.65 -0.16
CA GLN A 176 -12.03 10.47 -1.02
C GLN A 176 -11.48 10.87 -2.40
N TYR A 177 -11.95 11.97 -2.98
CA TYR A 177 -11.46 12.50 -4.25
C TYR A 177 -10.00 12.93 -4.18
N LEU A 178 -9.63 13.71 -3.17
CA LEU A 178 -8.25 14.15 -2.94
C LEU A 178 -7.30 12.96 -2.84
N ILE A 179 -7.65 11.95 -2.04
CA ILE A 179 -6.81 10.76 -1.87
C ILE A 179 -6.75 9.95 -3.15
N THR A 180 -7.86 9.79 -3.87
CA THR A 180 -7.88 9.12 -5.17
C THR A 180 -6.93 9.82 -6.15
N LYS A 181 -6.94 11.16 -6.20
CA LYS A 181 -6.03 11.92 -7.06
C LYS A 181 -4.58 11.69 -6.67
N LEU A 182 -4.24 11.81 -5.38
CA LEU A 182 -2.88 11.59 -4.88
C LEU A 182 -2.36 10.18 -5.19
N ILE A 183 -3.21 9.15 -5.15
CA ILE A 183 -2.83 7.76 -5.50
C ILE A 183 -2.40 7.63 -6.97
N HIS A 184 -3.03 8.39 -7.88
CA HIS A 184 -2.78 8.28 -9.32
C HIS A 184 -1.76 9.30 -9.85
N THR A 185 -1.36 10.26 -9.03
CA THR A 185 -0.36 11.27 -9.42
C THR A 185 1.03 10.65 -9.55
N THR A 186 1.76 11.04 -10.61
CA THR A 186 3.08 10.46 -10.94
C THR A 186 4.26 11.42 -10.69
N ASN A 187 4.00 12.67 -10.31
CA ASN A 187 5.01 13.70 -10.08
C ASN A 187 4.70 14.53 -8.83
N LEU A 188 5.74 15.05 -8.17
CA LEU A 188 5.60 15.80 -6.91
C LEU A 188 4.87 17.14 -7.08
N THR A 189 5.04 17.82 -8.22
CA THR A 189 4.43 19.13 -8.49
C THR A 189 2.91 19.07 -8.51
N GLU A 190 2.34 18.08 -9.21
CA GLU A 190 0.90 17.84 -9.25
C GLU A 190 0.39 17.38 -7.89
N ALA A 191 1.15 16.53 -7.18
CA ALA A 191 0.79 16.07 -5.84
C ALA A 191 0.73 17.24 -4.84
N GLN A 192 1.68 18.19 -4.95
CA GLN A 192 1.66 19.44 -4.20
C GLN A 192 0.40 20.26 -4.51
N ALA A 193 0.01 20.40 -5.77
CA ALA A 193 -1.18 21.17 -6.14
C ALA A 193 -2.47 20.56 -5.56
N ILE A 194 -2.61 19.23 -5.62
CA ILE A 194 -3.72 18.49 -5.03
C ILE A 194 -3.70 18.63 -3.50
N PHE A 195 -2.54 18.53 -2.87
CA PHE A 195 -2.40 18.69 -1.42
C PHE A 195 -2.82 20.09 -0.96
N LYS A 196 -2.40 21.15 -1.67
CA LYS A 196 -2.83 22.53 -1.39
C LYS A 196 -4.34 22.72 -1.49
N CYS A 197 -4.98 22.11 -2.49
CA CYS A 197 -6.44 22.09 -2.61
C CYS A 197 -7.09 21.48 -1.35
N GLY A 198 -6.54 20.38 -0.84
CA GLY A 198 -6.98 19.77 0.42
C GLY A 198 -6.84 20.68 1.64
N ILE A 199 -5.74 21.42 1.76
CA ILE A 199 -5.54 22.41 2.84
C ILE A 199 -6.66 23.44 2.80
N THR A 200 -6.91 24.05 1.63
CA THR A 200 -7.97 25.04 1.47
C THR A 200 -9.33 24.47 1.87
N ILE A 201 -9.64 23.24 1.48
CA ILE A 201 -10.93 22.63 1.79
C ILE A 201 -11.12 22.37 3.28
N PHE A 202 -10.11 21.83 3.97
CA PHE A 202 -10.26 21.36 5.35
C PHE A 202 -9.86 22.38 6.42
N GLU A 203 -9.06 23.41 6.10
CA GLU A 203 -8.73 24.49 7.04
C GLU A 203 -9.65 25.72 6.86
N SER A 204 -10.52 25.75 5.84
CA SER A 204 -11.50 26.84 5.66
C SER A 204 -12.52 26.88 6.80
N ARG A 205 -12.52 27.98 7.56
CA ARG A 205 -13.50 28.22 8.65
C ARG A 205 -14.87 28.69 8.16
N PHE A 206 -14.92 29.24 6.95
CA PHE A 206 -16.12 29.79 6.33
C PHE A 206 -16.25 29.28 4.90
N VAL A 207 -17.50 29.12 4.44
CA VAL A 207 -17.77 28.85 3.02
C VAL A 207 -17.45 30.12 2.24
N SER A 208 -16.51 30.02 1.31
CA SER A 208 -16.08 31.10 0.43
C SER A 208 -16.17 30.66 -1.03
N ASP A 209 -16.21 31.62 -1.96
CA ASP A 209 -16.17 31.32 -3.40
C ASP A 209 -14.94 30.48 -3.78
N GLU A 210 -13.82 30.66 -3.07
CA GLU A 210 -12.62 29.86 -3.29
C GLU A 210 -12.81 28.41 -2.83
N LEU A 211 -13.47 28.17 -1.70
CA LEU A 211 -13.81 26.83 -1.25
C LEU A 211 -14.72 26.11 -2.27
N GLU A 212 -15.77 26.78 -2.74
CA GLU A 212 -16.70 26.22 -3.71
C GLU A 212 -16.00 25.93 -5.06
N LYS A 213 -15.11 26.83 -5.52
CA LYS A 213 -14.26 26.57 -6.70
C LYS A 213 -13.39 25.33 -6.53
N GLN A 214 -12.75 25.14 -5.38
CA GLN A 214 -11.91 23.96 -5.13
C GLN A 214 -12.73 22.68 -5.04
N LEU A 215 -13.92 22.71 -4.43
CA LEU A 215 -14.85 21.58 -4.41
C LEU A 215 -15.30 21.20 -5.84
N HIS A 216 -15.64 22.19 -6.67
CA HIS A 216 -16.01 21.98 -8.07
C HIS A 216 -14.85 21.43 -8.90
N ARG A 217 -13.64 21.95 -8.69
CA ARG A 217 -12.42 21.47 -9.36
C ARG A 217 -12.14 19.99 -9.03
N LEU A 218 -12.44 19.55 -7.81
CA LEU A 218 -12.29 18.13 -7.45
C LEU A 218 -13.38 17.24 -8.05
N SER A 219 -14.61 17.76 -8.23
CA SER A 219 -15.72 17.00 -8.83
C SER A 219 -15.62 16.88 -10.36
N ASP A 220 -15.11 17.90 -11.05
CA ASP A 220 -15.01 17.93 -12.51
C ASP A 220 -13.89 17.07 -13.08
N MET A 221 -12.85 16.81 -12.30
CA MET A 221 -11.71 16.02 -12.75
C MET A 221 -12.06 14.53 -12.72
N ASN A 222 -12.91 14.05 -13.64
CA ASN A 222 -13.26 12.65 -13.92
C ASN A 222 -12.94 11.71 -12.75
N ALA A 223 -13.84 11.69 -11.77
CA ALA A 223 -13.98 10.58 -10.87
C ALA A 223 -13.96 9.27 -11.68
N PRO A 224 -13.17 8.25 -11.30
CA PRO A 224 -13.53 6.91 -11.70
C PRO A 224 -14.98 6.71 -11.25
N SER A 225 -15.86 6.33 -12.18
CA SER A 225 -17.26 5.97 -11.93
C SER A 225 -17.42 4.82 -10.91
N GLU A 226 -16.32 4.33 -10.33
CA GLU A 226 -16.21 3.27 -9.34
C GLU A 226 -16.19 3.77 -7.87
N ILE A 227 -16.36 5.06 -7.58
CA ILE A 227 -16.55 5.54 -6.18
C ILE A 227 -17.93 5.17 -5.62
N ASP A 228 -18.82 4.63 -6.48
CA ASP A 228 -20.01 3.94 -6.02
C ASP A 228 -19.67 2.51 -5.55
N CYS A 229 -19.84 2.32 -4.23
CA CYS A 229 -20.15 1.04 -3.57
C CYS A 229 -19.25 -0.19 -3.80
N TYR A 230 -18.08 -0.22 -3.15
CA TYR A 230 -17.58 -1.50 -2.58
C TYR A 230 -18.06 -1.62 -1.14
N MET A 231 -19.21 -2.27 -0.96
CA MET A 231 -19.78 -2.65 0.33
C MET A 231 -19.49 -4.13 0.60
N GLU A 232 -18.36 -4.43 1.22
CA GLU A 232 -18.16 -5.68 1.93
C GLU A 232 -17.82 -5.38 3.39
N LYS A 233 -18.41 -6.15 4.31
CA LYS A 233 -18.09 -6.11 5.73
C LYS A 233 -16.70 -6.74 5.90
N ILE A 234 -15.70 -5.92 6.18
CA ILE A 234 -14.35 -6.40 6.51
C ILE A 234 -14.25 -6.52 8.04
N PRO A 235 -13.67 -7.60 8.58
CA PRO A 235 -13.34 -7.71 9.99
C PRO A 235 -12.45 -6.55 10.43
N GLU A 236 -12.68 -6.00 11.62
CA GLU A 236 -11.88 -4.91 12.19
C GLU A 236 -10.37 -5.19 12.06
N GLU A 237 -9.68 -4.35 11.28
CA GLU A 237 -8.24 -4.23 11.35
C GLU A 237 -7.87 -3.60 12.70
N ILE A 238 -7.27 -4.40 13.56
CA ILE A 238 -6.54 -3.93 14.75
C ILE A 238 -5.31 -3.20 14.20
N ILE A 239 -5.31 -1.87 14.35
CA ILE A 239 -4.08 -1.08 14.38
C ILE A 239 -3.35 -1.54 15.65
N ASP A 240 -2.17 -2.12 15.50
CA ASP A 240 -1.38 -2.59 16.63
C ASP A 240 -0.89 -1.38 17.43
N ASP A 241 -1.40 -1.16 18.64
CA ASP A 241 -1.16 0.07 19.43
C ASP A 241 0.33 0.24 19.82
N ASP A 242 1.09 -0.86 19.93
CA ASP A 242 2.54 -0.83 20.21
C ASP A 242 3.38 -0.26 19.04
N TYR A 243 2.78 -0.06 17.87
CA TYR A 243 3.45 0.52 16.68
C TYR A 243 3.42 2.05 16.61
N LEU A 244 2.55 2.72 17.38
CA LEU A 244 2.27 4.17 17.25
C LEU A 244 3.51 5.08 17.43
N ASP A 245 4.44 4.72 18.32
CA ASP A 245 5.59 5.56 18.64
C ASP A 245 6.74 5.39 17.62
N SER A 246 6.91 4.18 17.10
CA SER A 246 7.81 3.89 15.97
C SER A 246 7.31 4.54 14.66
N GLU A 247 5.99 4.58 14.47
CA GLU A 247 5.33 5.19 13.31
C GLU A 247 5.52 6.71 13.29
N LYS A 248 5.43 7.38 14.45
CA LYS A 248 5.73 8.82 14.55
C LYS A 248 7.16 9.11 14.11
N LYS A 249 8.16 8.35 14.58
CA LYS A 249 9.56 8.55 14.17
C LYS A 249 9.76 8.31 12.68
N LEU A 250 9.17 7.24 12.13
CA LEU A 250 9.19 6.94 10.69
C LEU A 250 8.56 8.06 9.87
N ARG A 251 7.41 8.57 10.30
CA ARG A 251 6.70 9.68 9.64
C ARG A 251 7.55 10.94 9.60
N HIS A 252 8.07 11.39 10.74
CA HIS A 252 8.86 12.63 10.80
C HIS A 252 10.20 12.52 10.06
N GLY A 253 10.78 11.32 9.97
CA GLY A 253 11.99 11.06 9.18
C GLY A 253 11.76 11.04 7.66
N SER A 254 10.52 10.84 7.21
CA SER A 254 10.21 10.74 5.77
C SER A 254 10.46 12.05 5.03
N PRO A 255 11.20 12.05 3.91
CA PRO A 255 11.37 13.25 3.08
C PRO A 255 10.05 13.71 2.46
N PHE A 256 9.14 12.79 2.11
CA PHE A 256 7.79 13.16 1.65
C PHE A 256 7.02 13.91 2.75
N TYR A 257 7.09 13.44 4.00
CA TYR A 257 6.40 14.12 5.10
C TYR A 257 6.96 15.53 5.32
N ARG A 258 8.29 15.70 5.34
CA ARG A 258 8.92 17.02 5.46
C ARG A 258 8.47 17.96 4.35
N TYR A 259 8.53 17.51 3.10
CA TYR A 259 8.07 18.27 1.93
C TYR A 259 6.62 18.75 2.06
N PHE A 260 5.68 17.85 2.35
CA PHE A 260 4.27 18.23 2.49
C PHE A 260 3.98 19.02 3.78
N ASN A 261 4.75 18.82 4.85
CA ASN A 261 4.61 19.59 6.08
C ASN A 261 5.08 21.03 5.92
N GLU A 262 6.14 21.28 5.15
CA GLU A 262 6.57 22.64 4.78
C GLU A 262 5.49 23.36 3.97
N ILE A 263 4.87 22.67 3.00
CA ILE A 263 3.72 23.19 2.26
C ILE A 263 2.56 23.50 3.20
N PHE A 264 2.28 22.63 4.17
CA PHE A 264 1.20 22.84 5.14
C PHE A 264 1.44 24.07 6.01
N ILE A 265 2.64 24.22 6.57
CA ILE A 265 3.00 25.35 7.44
C ILE A 265 2.93 26.67 6.65
N THR A 266 3.44 26.69 5.42
CA THR A 266 3.46 27.91 4.60
C THR A 266 2.08 28.34 4.07
N GLN A 267 1.12 27.42 4.00
CA GLN A 267 -0.24 27.70 3.51
C GLN A 267 -1.24 27.99 4.63
N ARG A 268 -0.88 27.76 5.90
CA ARG A 268 -1.78 28.07 7.01
C ARG A 268 -1.97 29.59 7.12
N PRO A 269 -3.21 30.09 7.04
CA PRO A 269 -3.47 31.47 7.44
C PRO A 269 -3.17 31.60 8.94
N THR A 270 -2.29 32.53 9.30
CA THR A 270 -2.11 33.00 10.69
C THR A 270 -3.42 33.53 11.26
#